data_AF-A0A2S5GXV0-F1
#
_entry.id   AF-A0A2S5GXV0-F1
#
_cell.length_a   1.000
_cell.length_b   1.000
_cell.length_c   1.000
_cell.angle_alpha   90.00
_cell.angle_beta   90.00
_cell.angle_gamma   90.00
#
_symmetry.space_group_name_H-M   'P 1'
#
loop_
_entity.id
_entity.type
_entity.pdbx_description
1 polymer ?
#
loop_
_entity_poly.entity_id
_entity_poly.type
_entity_poly.pdbx_seq_one_letter_code
_entity_poly.pdbx_strand_id
1 'polypeptide(L)'
;MSHPANPESLAADGWHRKSLPGFAGLIGPLWVRKEGQAWAYGLLATENHLNPAGVVHGGLLTALLDHGLSAIAWQALDRRACGTVQLDTHFLAAARAGQFLEVRGDVLRATSSLVFMRGELSVAGQVLATGAAVLKVLDPGPGAKPAPA
;
A
#
# COMPACT_ATOMS: atom_id res chain seq x y z
N MET A 1 0.13 -6.72 26.35
CA MET A 1 0.80 -7.59 25.37
C MET A 1 -0.11 -7.65 24.16
N SER A 2 0.29 -7.05 23.04
CA SER A 2 -0.51 -7.03 21.82
C SER A 2 -0.62 -8.46 21.28
N HIS A 3 -1.83 -8.92 21.00
CA HIS A 3 -2.03 -10.21 20.34
C HIS A 3 -1.36 -10.17 18.96
N PRO A 4 -0.66 -11.23 18.51
CA PRO A 4 -0.13 -11.27 17.16
C PRO A 4 -1.29 -11.10 16.16
N ALA A 5 -1.14 -10.19 15.22
CA ALA A 5 -2.16 -9.94 14.21
C ALA A 5 -2.40 -11.24 13.41
N ASN A 6 -3.66 -11.64 13.28
CA ASN A 6 -4.05 -12.78 12.47
C ASN A 6 -5.21 -12.39 11.54
N PRO A 7 -5.53 -13.20 10.52
CA PRO A 7 -6.58 -12.85 9.58
C PRO A 7 -7.96 -12.58 10.22
N GLU A 8 -8.29 -13.28 11.31
CA GLU A 8 -9.58 -13.12 12.00
C GLU A 8 -9.63 -11.81 12.79
N SER A 9 -8.56 -11.46 13.52
CA SER A 9 -8.46 -10.20 14.26
C SER A 9 -8.47 -9.01 13.32
N LEU A 10 -7.76 -9.10 12.19
CA LEU A 10 -7.75 -8.06 11.17
C LEU A 10 -9.15 -7.84 10.59
N ALA A 11 -9.88 -8.93 10.29
CA ALA A 11 -11.25 -8.83 9.81
C ALA A 11 -12.18 -8.19 10.85
N ALA A 12 -12.04 -8.55 12.13
CA ALA A 12 -12.79 -7.94 13.22
C ALA A 12 -12.49 -6.43 13.36
N ASP A 13 -11.25 -6.02 13.08
CA ASP A 13 -10.81 -4.61 13.08
C ASP A 13 -11.17 -3.85 11.78
N GLY A 14 -12.05 -4.42 10.95
CA GLY A 14 -12.58 -3.80 9.73
C GLY A 14 -11.68 -3.89 8.51
N TRP A 15 -10.63 -4.72 8.53
CA TRP A 15 -9.81 -4.97 7.36
C TRP A 15 -10.44 -6.00 6.43
N HIS A 16 -10.45 -5.68 5.14
CA HIS A 16 -10.94 -6.58 4.11
C HIS A 16 -9.77 -7.15 3.31
N ARG A 17 -9.65 -8.48 3.31
CA ARG A 17 -8.64 -9.19 2.52
C ARG A 17 -8.95 -9.07 1.03
N LYS A 18 -7.91 -8.80 0.23
CA LYS A 18 -7.96 -8.71 -1.22
C LYS A 18 -6.92 -9.66 -1.82
N SER A 19 -7.39 -10.53 -2.71
CA SER A 19 -6.53 -11.29 -3.60
C SER A 19 -6.52 -10.58 -4.94
N LEU A 20 -5.34 -10.20 -5.42
CA LEU A 20 -5.16 -9.49 -6.68
C LEU A 20 -4.35 -10.37 -7.64
N PRO A 21 -4.54 -10.25 -8.96
CA PRO A 21 -3.68 -10.93 -9.93
C PRO A 21 -2.29 -10.27 -10.01
N GLY A 22 -1.36 -10.94 -10.68
CA GLY A 22 -0.04 -10.40 -10.99
C GLY A 22 0.84 -10.20 -9.75
N PHE A 23 1.73 -9.22 -9.79
CA PHE A 23 2.74 -9.00 -8.76
C PHE A 23 2.13 -8.76 -7.35
N ALA A 24 1.04 -7.99 -7.26
CA ALA A 24 0.34 -7.76 -5.99
C ALA A 24 -0.21 -9.06 -5.37
N GLY A 25 -0.55 -10.06 -6.19
CA GLY A 25 -0.93 -11.40 -5.73
C GLY A 25 0.24 -12.23 -5.23
N LEU A 26 1.43 -12.07 -5.85
CA LEU A 26 2.65 -12.77 -5.45
C LEU A 26 3.14 -12.33 -4.07
N ILE A 27 3.00 -11.04 -3.76
CA ILE A 27 3.38 -10.49 -2.45
C ILE A 27 2.24 -10.52 -1.43
N GLY A 28 1.02 -10.80 -1.89
CA GLY A 28 -0.19 -10.73 -1.08
C GLY A 28 -0.34 -11.91 -0.12
N PRO A 29 -1.51 -12.03 0.53
CA PRO A 29 -2.72 -11.21 0.32
C PRO A 29 -2.58 -9.80 0.86
N LEU A 30 -3.20 -8.84 0.15
CA LEU A 30 -3.30 -7.47 0.64
C LEU A 30 -4.56 -7.29 1.48
N TRP A 31 -4.56 -6.28 2.32
CA TRP A 31 -5.66 -5.87 3.17
C TRP A 31 -5.99 -4.42 2.89
N VAL A 32 -7.27 -4.07 2.97
CA VAL A 32 -7.74 -2.70 2.80
C VAL A 32 -8.76 -2.36 3.87
N ARG A 33 -8.68 -1.15 4.42
CA ARG A 33 -9.64 -0.61 5.37
C ARG A 33 -9.98 0.82 4.99
N LYS A 34 -11.27 1.15 5.03
CA LYS A 34 -11.73 2.54 4.87
C LYS A 34 -11.61 3.27 6.21
N GLU A 35 -11.04 4.46 6.21
CA GLU A 35 -10.81 5.28 7.40
C GLU A 35 -11.42 6.67 7.17
N GLY A 36 -12.72 6.82 7.46
CA GLY A 36 -13.47 8.03 7.12
C GLY A 36 -13.54 8.25 5.60
N GLN A 37 -12.93 9.34 5.13
CA GLN A 37 -12.78 9.63 3.69
C GLN A 37 -11.47 9.09 3.09
N ALA A 38 -10.57 8.57 3.92
CA ALA A 38 -9.28 8.01 3.53
C ALA A 38 -9.32 6.48 3.44
N TRP A 39 -8.21 5.90 2.99
CA TRP A 39 -8.00 4.47 2.89
C TRP A 39 -6.65 4.09 3.48
N ALA A 40 -6.61 2.96 4.17
CA ALA A 40 -5.39 2.29 4.60
C ALA A 40 -5.25 0.96 3.88
N TYR A 41 -4.01 0.60 3.55
CA TYR A 41 -3.65 -0.66 2.90
C TYR A 41 -2.69 -1.42 3.79
N GLY A 42 -2.68 -2.74 3.73
CA GLY A 42 -1.81 -3.51 4.61
C GLY A 42 -1.48 -4.89 4.10
N LEU A 43 -0.54 -5.51 4.80
CA LEU A 43 -0.02 -6.84 4.50
C LEU A 43 0.39 -7.50 5.81
N LEU A 44 -0.07 -8.74 6.03
CA LEU A 44 0.43 -9.56 7.13
C LEU A 44 1.74 -10.23 6.69
N ALA A 45 2.86 -9.84 7.30
CA ALA A 45 4.17 -10.36 6.92
C ALA A 45 4.30 -11.84 7.28
N THR A 46 4.91 -12.63 6.39
CA THR A 46 5.13 -14.08 6.59
C THR A 46 6.62 -14.41 6.40
N GLU A 47 7.01 -15.65 6.67
CA GLU A 47 8.39 -16.10 6.40
C GLU A 47 8.81 -15.95 4.93
N ASN A 48 7.86 -16.06 3.99
CA ASN A 48 8.10 -15.88 2.55
C ASN A 48 8.46 -14.44 2.17
N HIS A 49 8.26 -13.50 3.09
CA HIS A 49 8.49 -12.06 2.89
C HIS A 49 9.84 -11.59 3.42
N LEU A 50 10.61 -12.49 4.03
CA LEU A 50 11.89 -12.14 4.64
C LEU A 50 13.02 -12.11 3.62
N ASN A 51 14.04 -11.31 3.91
CA ASN A 51 15.33 -11.36 3.25
C ASN A 51 16.28 -12.35 3.97
N PRO A 52 17.48 -12.62 3.44
CA PRO A 52 18.44 -13.52 4.08
C PRO A 52 18.89 -13.12 5.50
N ALA A 53 18.65 -11.88 5.93
CA ALA A 53 18.94 -11.42 7.29
C ALA A 53 17.80 -11.67 8.28
N GLY A 54 16.71 -12.34 7.86
CA GLY A 54 15.59 -12.71 8.74
C GLY A 54 14.65 -11.55 9.09
N VAL A 55 14.66 -10.47 8.31
CA VAL A 55 13.73 -9.34 8.42
C VAL A 55 12.98 -9.16 7.10
N VAL A 56 11.83 -8.48 7.12
CA VAL A 56 11.05 -8.24 5.91
C VAL A 56 11.90 -7.54 4.86
N HIS A 57 11.87 -8.05 3.63
CA HIS A 57 12.67 -7.52 2.54
C HIS A 57 12.29 -6.06 2.24
N GLY A 58 13.28 -5.16 2.11
CA GLY A 58 13.02 -3.74 1.81
C GLY A 58 12.21 -3.55 0.53
N GLY A 59 12.48 -4.36 -0.49
CA GLY A 59 11.66 -4.41 -1.72
C GLY A 59 10.18 -4.74 -1.50
N LEU A 60 9.81 -5.54 -0.49
CA LEU A 60 8.41 -5.76 -0.14
C LEU A 60 7.80 -4.51 0.50
N LEU A 61 8.51 -3.88 1.43
CA LEU A 61 8.06 -2.65 2.08
C LEU A 61 7.85 -1.54 1.03
N THR A 62 8.79 -1.39 0.09
CA THR A 62 8.67 -0.47 -1.05
C THR A 62 7.50 -0.83 -1.96
N ALA A 63 7.31 -2.11 -2.30
CA ALA A 63 6.18 -2.55 -3.11
C ALA A 63 4.83 -2.28 -2.44
N LEU A 64 4.74 -2.48 -1.13
CA LEU A 64 3.52 -2.19 -0.37
C LEU A 64 3.25 -0.69 -0.29
N LEU A 65 4.28 0.13 -0.08
CA LEU A 65 4.20 1.59 -0.15
C LEU A 65 3.73 2.06 -1.52
N ASP A 66 4.34 1.56 -2.59
CA ASP A 66 3.95 1.86 -3.98
C ASP A 66 2.47 1.54 -4.22
N HIS A 67 2.05 0.31 -3.90
CA HIS A 67 0.68 -0.13 -4.05
C HIS A 67 -0.29 0.75 -3.25
N GLY A 68 0.00 0.99 -1.97
CA GLY A 68 -0.86 1.77 -1.09
C GLY A 68 -1.02 3.22 -1.56
N LEU A 69 0.09 3.90 -1.89
CA LEU A 69 0.06 5.28 -2.38
C LEU A 69 -0.64 5.38 -3.74
N SER A 70 -0.39 4.44 -4.65
CA SER A 70 -1.06 4.39 -5.95
C SER A 70 -2.55 4.15 -5.82
N ALA A 71 -2.98 3.25 -4.93
CA ALA A 71 -4.38 3.00 -4.69
C ALA A 71 -5.09 4.19 -4.02
N ILE A 72 -4.43 4.93 -3.12
CA ILE A 72 -4.96 6.18 -2.56
C ILE A 72 -5.08 7.25 -3.65
N ALA A 73 -4.06 7.44 -4.48
CA ALA A 73 -4.09 8.38 -5.60
C ALA A 73 -5.22 8.05 -6.59
N TRP A 74 -5.39 6.76 -6.92
CA TRP A 74 -6.49 6.28 -7.76
C TRP A 74 -7.87 6.64 -7.19
N GLN A 75 -8.08 6.47 -5.88
CA GLN A 75 -9.33 6.90 -5.23
C GLN A 75 -9.53 8.41 -5.32
N ALA A 76 -8.48 9.20 -5.10
CA ALA A 76 -8.54 10.67 -5.17
C ALA A 76 -8.72 11.22 -6.59
N LEU A 77 -8.43 10.42 -7.62
CA LEU A 77 -8.61 10.73 -9.03
C LEU A 77 -9.94 10.24 -9.60
N ASP A 78 -10.95 10.01 -8.76
CA ASP A 78 -12.23 9.41 -9.17
C ASP A 78 -12.04 8.12 -9.98
N ARG A 79 -11.10 7.28 -9.52
CA ARG A 79 -10.77 5.97 -10.09
C ARG A 79 -10.16 6.02 -11.50
N ARG A 80 -9.59 7.16 -11.91
CA ARG A 80 -8.76 7.22 -13.11
C ARG A 80 -7.44 6.50 -12.89
N ALA A 81 -7.03 5.71 -13.88
CA ALA A 81 -5.78 4.96 -13.81
C ALA A 81 -4.58 5.91 -13.63
N CYS A 82 -3.65 5.50 -12.77
CA CYS A 82 -2.39 6.19 -12.58
C CYS A 82 -1.26 5.17 -12.41
N GLY A 83 -0.05 5.55 -12.79
CA GLY A 83 1.15 4.74 -12.63
C GLY A 83 2.26 5.52 -11.94
N THR A 84 2.98 4.89 -11.03
CA THR A 84 4.12 5.49 -10.35
C THR A 84 5.24 5.76 -11.35
N VAL A 85 5.75 6.99 -11.38
CA VAL A 85 6.91 7.38 -12.21
C VAL A 85 8.16 7.67 -11.37
N GLN A 86 7.97 7.94 -10.08
CA GLN A 86 9.04 8.07 -9.09
C GLN A 86 8.51 7.65 -7.73
N LEU A 87 9.31 6.91 -6.96
CA LEU A 87 9.08 6.62 -5.55
C LEU A 87 10.39 6.65 -4.80
N ASP A 88 10.53 7.60 -3.89
CA ASP A 88 11.61 7.64 -2.91
C ASP A 88 11.14 6.96 -1.63
N THR A 89 11.89 5.97 -1.15
CA THR A 89 11.58 5.24 0.10
C THR A 89 12.74 5.36 1.08
N HIS A 90 12.47 5.80 2.30
CA HIS A 90 13.46 5.82 3.38
C HIS A 90 13.08 4.80 4.45
N PHE A 91 14.00 3.87 4.75
CA PHE A 91 13.81 2.83 5.77
C PHE A 91 14.33 3.31 7.12
N LEU A 92 13.47 3.31 8.13
CA LEU A 92 13.74 3.80 9.48
C LEU A 92 13.86 2.67 10.50
N ALA A 93 13.13 1.57 10.30
CA ALA A 93 13.18 0.39 11.16
C ALA A 93 12.82 -0.90 10.40
N ALA A 94 13.24 -2.04 10.94
CA ALA A 94 12.97 -3.35 10.35
C ALA A 94 11.61 -3.91 10.78
N ALA A 95 10.96 -4.64 9.87
CA ALA A 95 9.79 -5.48 10.16
C ALA A 95 10.17 -6.97 10.26
N ARG A 96 9.32 -7.75 10.92
CA ARG A 96 9.46 -9.20 11.11
C ARG A 96 8.20 -9.93 10.65
N ALA A 97 8.32 -11.24 10.39
CA ALA A 97 7.17 -12.08 10.13
C ALA A 97 6.17 -12.04 11.30
N GLY A 98 4.88 -12.18 10.98
CA GLY A 98 3.78 -12.06 11.94
C GLY A 98 3.36 -10.63 12.27
N GLN A 99 4.11 -9.61 11.84
CA GLN A 99 3.70 -8.21 11.98
C GLN A 99 2.76 -7.81 10.85
N PHE A 100 1.75 -7.01 11.19
CA PHE A 100 0.86 -6.41 10.21
C PHE A 100 1.37 -5.04 9.81
N LEU A 101 1.77 -4.94 8.54
CA LEU A 101 2.30 -3.73 7.91
C LEU A 101 1.13 -2.90 7.40
N GLU A 102 1.12 -1.61 7.73
CA GLU A 102 0.07 -0.67 7.36
C GLU A 102 0.64 0.51 6.59
N VAL A 103 0.06 0.83 5.44
CA VAL A 103 0.36 1.99 4.62
C VAL A 103 -0.79 2.99 4.68
N ARG A 104 -0.44 4.24 4.98
CA ARG A 104 -1.30 5.42 4.89
C ARG A 104 -0.57 6.53 4.13
N GLY A 105 -1.31 7.42 3.51
CA GLY A 105 -0.71 8.53 2.77
C GLY A 105 -1.69 9.63 2.41
N ASP A 106 -1.12 10.75 2.02
CA ASP A 106 -1.82 11.98 1.66
C ASP A 106 -1.51 12.36 0.21
N VAL A 107 -2.54 12.86 -0.48
CA VAL A 107 -2.36 13.63 -1.72
C VAL A 107 -1.87 15.03 -1.34
N LEU A 108 -0.64 15.36 -1.72
CA LEU A 108 -0.08 16.69 -1.51
C LEU A 108 -0.54 17.68 -2.58
N ARG A 109 -0.62 17.21 -3.82
CA ARG A 109 -1.05 17.99 -4.98
C ARG A 109 -1.52 17.07 -6.09
N ALA A 110 -2.64 17.40 -6.69
CA ALA A 110 -3.09 16.79 -7.94
C ALA A 110 -3.08 17.84 -9.07
N THR A 111 -2.68 17.43 -10.26
CA THR A 111 -2.73 18.21 -11.49
C THR A 111 -3.46 17.41 -12.57
N SER A 112 -3.57 17.95 -13.79
CA SER A 112 -4.19 17.22 -14.90
C SER A 112 -3.45 15.93 -15.28
N SER A 113 -2.14 15.85 -15.00
CA SER A 113 -1.30 14.74 -15.48
C SER A 113 -0.40 14.10 -14.43
N LEU A 114 -0.19 14.72 -13.27
CA LEU A 114 0.63 14.20 -12.18
C LEU A 114 -0.07 14.34 -10.82
N VAL A 115 0.17 13.37 -9.95
CA VAL A 115 -0.23 13.38 -8.53
C VAL A 115 1.01 13.21 -7.66
N PHE A 116 1.14 14.07 -6.66
CA PHE A 116 2.24 14.07 -5.70
C PHE A 116 1.72 13.53 -4.37
N MET A 117 2.36 12.48 -3.88
CA MET A 117 1.95 11.76 -2.68
C MET A 117 3.06 11.78 -1.64
N ARG A 118 2.67 11.74 -0.38
CA ARG A 118 3.53 11.27 0.71
C ARG A 118 2.81 10.17 1.46
N GLY A 119 3.56 9.31 2.14
CA GLY A 119 2.98 8.45 3.15
C GLY A 119 4.01 7.68 3.94
N GLU A 120 3.50 6.77 4.75
CA GLU A 120 4.28 5.99 5.69
C GLU A 120 3.79 4.56 5.73
N LEU A 121 4.74 3.65 5.98
CA LEU A 121 4.51 2.27 6.33
C LEU A 121 4.84 2.11 7.80
N SER A 122 3.90 1.57 8.57
CA SER A 122 4.01 1.40 10.02
C SER A 122 3.59 0.01 10.48
N VAL A 123 3.96 -0.34 11.71
CA VAL A 123 3.44 -1.49 12.44
C VAL A 123 3.03 -1.00 13.82
N ALA A 124 1.76 -1.17 14.18
CA ALA A 124 1.23 -0.76 15.49
C ALA A 124 1.60 0.70 15.86
N GLY A 125 1.55 1.61 14.88
CA GLY A 125 1.87 3.03 15.04
C GLY A 125 3.36 3.39 15.00
N GLN A 126 4.28 2.42 14.97
CA GLN A 126 5.70 2.69 14.75
C GLN A 126 5.99 2.78 13.25
N VAL A 127 6.47 3.94 12.78
CA VAL A 127 6.89 4.12 11.39
C VAL A 127 8.14 3.30 11.09
N LEU A 128 8.07 2.49 10.05
CA LEU A 128 9.16 1.65 9.57
C LEU A 128 9.79 2.18 8.29
N ALA A 129 9.00 2.81 7.43
CA ALA A 129 9.48 3.48 6.23
C ALA A 129 8.57 4.65 5.85
N THR A 130 9.16 5.67 5.21
CA THR A 130 8.41 6.79 4.62
C THR A 130 8.56 6.76 3.10
N GLY A 131 7.52 7.19 2.39
CA GLY A 131 7.49 7.26 0.93
C GLY A 131 7.10 8.65 0.42
N ALA A 132 7.79 9.11 -0.62
CA ALA A 132 7.37 10.23 -1.45
C ALA A 132 7.22 9.73 -2.89
N ALA A 133 6.02 9.85 -3.46
CA ALA A 133 5.72 9.30 -4.78
C ALA A 133 5.19 10.36 -5.73
N VAL A 134 5.54 10.20 -7.00
CA VAL A 134 4.93 10.93 -8.12
C VAL A 134 4.26 9.92 -9.03
N LEU A 135 2.98 10.12 -9.29
CA LEU A 135 2.18 9.26 -10.17
C LEU A 135 1.76 10.03 -11.40
N LYS A 136 1.88 9.40 -12.57
CA LYS A 136 1.32 9.87 -13.84
C LYS A 136 -0.12 9.42 -13.95
N VAL A 137 -1.02 10.37 -14.17
CA VAL A 137 -2.40 10.07 -14.58
C VAL A 137 -2.34 9.51 -16.00
N LEU A 138 -2.89 8.31 -16.18
CA LEU A 138 -2.95 7.63 -17.45
C LEU A 138 -4.27 8.01 -18.11
N ASP A 139 -4.20 8.47 -19.35
CA ASP A 139 -5.41 8.64 -20.14
C ASP A 139 -6.01 7.26 -20.40
N PRO A 140 -7.35 7.12 -20.38
CA PRO A 140 -7.95 5.94 -20.96
C PRO A 140 -7.54 5.95 -22.44
N GLY A 141 -6.57 5.10 -22.80
CA GLY A 141 -6.25 4.87 -24.20
C GLY A 141 -7.54 4.54 -24.95
N PRO A 142 -7.64 4.86 -26.25
CA PRO A 142 -8.86 4.60 -27.02
C PRO A 142 -9.29 3.13 -26.84
N GLY A 143 -10.44 2.91 -26.17
CA GLY A 143 -11.02 1.60 -25.93
C GLY A 143 -11.03 1.07 -24.48
N ALA A 144 -10.50 1.80 -23.49
CA ALA A 144 -10.58 1.36 -22.09
C ALA A 144 -12.02 1.44 -21.56
N LYS A 145 -12.61 0.30 -21.19
CA LYS A 145 -13.89 0.28 -20.45
C LYS A 145 -13.69 0.91 -19.07
N PRO A 146 -14.63 1.75 -18.59
CA PRO A 146 -14.57 2.27 -17.23
C PRO A 146 -14.52 1.11 -16.23
N ALA A 147 -13.72 1.28 -15.17
CA ALA A 147 -13.63 0.31 -14.09
C ALA A 147 -15.03 0.09 -13.47
N PRO A 148 -15.45 -1.15 -13.17
CA PRO A 148 -16.74 -1.39 -12.52
C PRO A 148 -16.78 -0.66 -11.17
N ALA A 149 -17.97 -0.17 -10.81
CA ALA A 149 -18.23 0.60 -9.59
C ALA A 149 -17.78 -0.15 -8.33
#